data_AF-A0A965L4B6-F1
#
_entry.id   AF-A0A965L4B6-F1
#
_cell.length_a   1.000
_cell.length_b   1.000
_cell.length_c   1.000
_cell.angle_alpha   90.00
_cell.angle_beta   90.00
_cell.angle_gamma   90.00
#
_symmetry.space_group_name_H-M   'P 1'
#
loop_
_entity.id
_entity.type
_entity.pdbx_description
1 polymer ?
#
loop_
_entity_poly.entity_id
_entity_poly.type
_entity_poly.pdbx_seq_one_letter_code
_entity_poly.pdbx_strand_id
1 'polypeptide(L)'
;MTEITLRLTIADPVPGMTYSLQDQKSVPVGPVTATDAPLSFDVPVKLSDDNRLTGPFVRREGPERRFVYIAIGAQAGAHTLVSRRAKIDVHQLGALLDQARAGKTLAVTVPGRDKDGLPACATVKPVEPWRAV
;
A
#
# COMPACT_ATOMS: atom_id res chain seq x y z
N MET A 1 -19.49 3.01 9.92
CA MET A 1 -18.09 2.66 9.57
C MET A 1 -17.97 1.17 9.35
N THR A 2 -17.50 0.78 8.17
CA THR A 2 -17.29 -0.61 7.76
C THR A 2 -15.79 -0.91 7.75
N GLU A 3 -15.38 -2.03 8.34
CA GLU A 3 -14.01 -2.55 8.20
C GLU A 3 -13.88 -3.23 6.83
N ILE A 4 -12.91 -2.81 6.02
CA ILE A 4 -12.62 -3.42 4.73
C ILE A 4 -11.11 -3.70 4.61
N THR A 5 -10.74 -4.54 3.63
CA THR A 5 -9.35 -4.89 3.37
C THR A 5 -8.94 -4.39 1.99
N LEU A 6 -7.79 -3.71 1.93
CA LEU A 6 -7.08 -3.42 0.68
C LEU A 6 -5.90 -4.37 0.53
N ARG A 7 -5.76 -5.05 -0.61
CA ARG A 7 -4.60 -5.89 -0.92
C ARG A 7 -3.67 -5.19 -1.89
N LEU A 8 -2.48 -4.82 -1.41
CA LEU A 8 -1.45 -4.17 -2.21
C LEU A 8 -0.42 -5.22 -2.62
N THR A 9 -0.31 -5.51 -3.93
CA THR A 9 0.66 -6.46 -4.47
C THR A 9 1.80 -5.73 -5.17
N ILE A 10 3.03 -6.00 -4.78
CA ILE A 10 4.25 -5.55 -5.45
C ILE A 10 4.63 -6.63 -6.47
N ALA A 11 4.55 -6.33 -7.77
CA ALA A 11 4.70 -7.34 -8.82
C ALA A 11 6.12 -7.92 -8.94
N ASP A 12 7.13 -7.05 -8.92
CA ASP A 12 8.54 -7.40 -9.06
C ASP A 12 9.33 -6.66 -7.98
N PRO A 13 9.26 -7.10 -6.72
CA PRO A 13 10.02 -6.48 -5.64
C PRO A 13 11.53 -6.70 -5.85
N VAL A 14 12.36 -5.86 -5.23
CA VAL A 14 13.81 -6.08 -5.25
C VAL A 14 14.16 -7.19 -4.26
N PRO A 15 14.71 -8.34 -4.70
CA PRO A 15 15.05 -9.45 -3.81
C PRO A 15 16.03 -9.02 -2.72
N GLY A 16 15.84 -9.53 -1.51
CA GLY A 16 16.65 -9.17 -0.34
C GLY A 16 16.31 -7.80 0.26
N MET A 17 15.46 -6.99 -0.39
CA MET A 17 14.97 -5.74 0.19
C MET A 17 13.82 -6.00 1.16
N THR A 18 13.83 -5.32 2.32
CA THR A 18 12.72 -5.37 3.28
C THR A 18 11.64 -4.36 2.95
N TYR A 19 10.39 -4.81 2.94
CA TYR A 19 9.20 -4.00 2.74
C TYR A 19 8.27 -4.14 3.95
N SER A 20 7.50 -3.11 4.28
CA SER A 20 6.51 -3.19 5.35
C SER A 20 5.34 -2.23 5.11
N LEU A 21 4.24 -2.43 5.84
CA LEU A 21 3.31 -1.34 6.09
C LEU A 21 3.94 -0.31 7.03
N GLN A 22 3.35 0.88 7.11
CA GLN A 22 3.81 1.94 8.01
C GLN A 22 2.63 2.60 8.72
N ASP A 23 2.56 2.45 10.05
CA ASP A 23 1.49 3.02 10.88
C ASP A 23 1.56 4.56 10.92
N GLN A 24 0.58 5.24 11.52
CA GLN A 24 0.56 6.71 11.57
C GLN A 24 1.79 7.37 12.21
N LYS A 25 2.51 6.65 13.09
CA LYS A 25 3.73 7.12 13.76
C LYS A 25 5.00 6.84 12.95
N SER A 26 4.84 6.37 11.72
CA SER A 26 5.92 5.94 10.84
C SER A 26 6.68 4.70 11.32
N VAL A 27 6.05 3.89 12.17
CA VAL A 27 6.61 2.62 12.64
C VAL A 27 6.36 1.54 11.57
N PRO A 28 7.40 0.76 11.18
CA PRO A 28 7.23 -0.40 10.32
C PRO A 28 6.30 -1.44 10.94
N VAL A 29 5.35 -1.95 10.18
CA VAL A 29 4.44 -3.02 10.61
C VAL A 29 4.48 -4.16 9.60
N GLY A 30 4.74 -5.37 10.10
CA GLY A 30 4.86 -6.58 9.28
C GLY A 30 5.99 -6.49 8.24
N PRO A 31 7.25 -6.25 8.65
CA PRO A 31 8.37 -6.26 7.73
C PRO A 31 8.56 -7.64 7.10
N VAL A 32 8.74 -7.66 5.78
CA VAL A 32 8.99 -8.87 4.98
C VAL A 32 10.16 -8.60 4.05
N THR A 33 11.16 -9.48 4.07
CA THR A 33 12.25 -9.46 3.09
C THR A 33 11.76 -10.14 1.81
N ALA A 34 11.80 -9.41 0.70
CA ALA A 34 11.32 -9.89 -0.58
C ALA A 34 12.22 -10.99 -1.17
N THR A 35 11.59 -11.90 -1.89
CA THR A 35 12.24 -12.84 -2.81
C THR A 35 12.00 -12.36 -4.25
N ASP A 36 12.22 -13.21 -5.25
CA ASP A 36 11.85 -12.92 -6.65
C ASP A 36 10.34 -13.04 -6.91
N ALA A 37 9.54 -13.45 -5.93
CA ALA A 37 8.08 -13.58 -6.07
C ALA A 37 7.35 -12.27 -5.73
N PRO A 38 6.15 -12.04 -6.31
CA PRO A 38 5.30 -10.92 -5.91
C PRO A 38 5.01 -10.90 -4.41
N LEU A 39 5.02 -9.71 -3.81
CA LEU A 39 4.82 -9.53 -2.36
C LEU A 39 3.52 -8.78 -2.09
N SER A 40 2.63 -9.35 -1.28
CA SER A 40 1.34 -8.75 -0.96
C SER A 40 1.24 -8.28 0.50
N PHE A 41 0.55 -7.17 0.70
CA PHE A 41 0.17 -6.67 2.01
C PHE A 41 -1.35 -6.44 2.08
N ASP A 42 -1.98 -7.01 3.08
CA ASP A 42 -3.38 -6.74 3.40
C ASP A 42 -3.45 -5.59 4.41
N VAL A 43 -4.12 -4.52 4.01
CA VAL A 43 -4.23 -3.26 4.76
C VAL A 43 -5.63 -3.14 5.32
N PRO A 44 -5.83 -3.30 6.63
CA PRO A 44 -7.12 -3.02 7.25
C PRO A 44 -7.39 -1.51 7.21
N VAL A 45 -8.56 -1.14 6.68
CA VAL A 45 -9.00 0.24 6.59
C VAL A 45 -10.47 0.37 7.00
N LYS A 46 -10.81 1.52 7.59
CA LYS A 46 -12.19 1.88 7.94
C LYS A 46 -12.78 2.75 6.84
N LEU A 47 -13.89 2.32 6.29
CA LEU A 47 -14.70 3.04 5.32
C LEU A 47 -15.87 3.73 6.04
N SER A 48 -15.89 5.05 6.07
CA SER A 48 -17.03 5.83 6.59
C SER A 48 -18.17 5.88 5.57
N ASP A 49 -19.36 6.27 6.01
CA ASP A 49 -20.58 6.23 5.19
C ASP A 49 -20.56 7.26 4.05
N ASP A 50 -19.77 8.34 4.21
CA ASP A 50 -19.41 9.33 3.17
C ASP A 50 -18.27 8.86 2.26
N ASN A 51 -17.98 7.56 2.23
CA ASN A 51 -16.97 6.90 1.39
C ASN A 51 -15.51 7.31 1.62
N ARG A 52 -15.19 7.97 2.75
CA ARG A 52 -13.79 8.27 3.09
C ARG A 52 -13.09 7.08 3.73
N LEU A 53 -11.87 6.83 3.28
CA LEU A 53 -10.98 5.85 3.90
C LEU A 53 -10.19 6.46 5.04
N THR A 54 -10.16 5.73 6.16
CA THR A 54 -9.40 6.05 7.36
C THR A 54 -8.79 4.77 7.94
N GLY A 55 -8.01 4.87 9.01
CA GLY A 55 -7.40 3.73 9.67
C GLY A 55 -5.93 3.94 10.02
N PRO A 56 -5.29 2.94 10.63
CA PRO A 56 -3.93 3.05 11.15
C PRO A 56 -2.87 3.22 10.05
N PHE A 57 -3.16 2.80 8.82
CA PHE A 57 -2.22 2.87 7.70
C PHE A 57 -2.56 3.95 6.67
N VAL A 58 -3.74 4.57 6.76
CA VAL A 58 -4.20 5.58 5.80
C VAL A 58 -3.66 6.96 6.17
N ARG A 59 -2.94 7.56 5.22
CA ARG A 59 -2.44 8.94 5.29
C ARG A 59 -3.38 9.91 4.60
N ARG A 60 -3.22 11.18 4.93
CA ARG A 60 -3.96 12.30 4.33
C ARG A 60 -2.97 13.35 3.84
N GLU A 61 -3.28 13.95 2.70
CA GLU A 61 -2.55 15.11 2.17
C GLU A 61 -3.59 16.06 1.58
N GLY A 62 -3.91 17.13 2.31
CA GLY A 62 -5.07 17.97 2.00
C GLY A 62 -6.43 17.30 2.29
N PRO A 63 -7.54 17.90 1.79
CA PRO A 63 -8.89 17.47 2.13
C PRO A 63 -9.23 16.08 1.55
N GLU A 64 -8.87 15.83 0.29
CA GLU A 64 -9.31 14.65 -0.47
C GLU A 64 -8.30 13.50 -0.47
N ARG A 65 -7.01 13.80 -0.70
CA ARG A 65 -6.03 12.74 -0.99
C ARG A 65 -5.89 11.80 0.20
N ARG A 66 -6.05 10.50 -0.09
CA ARG A 66 -5.74 9.39 0.83
C ARG A 66 -4.83 8.41 0.13
N PHE A 67 -3.84 7.92 0.87
CA PHE A 67 -2.88 6.94 0.40
C PHE A 67 -2.37 6.06 1.54
N VAL A 68 -1.79 4.93 1.19
CA VAL A 68 -1.08 4.03 2.11
C VAL A 68 0.39 4.02 1.75
N TYR A 69 1.26 3.89 2.76
CA TYR A 69 2.68 3.68 2.54
C TYR A 69 3.02 2.20 2.49
N ILE A 70 3.82 1.81 1.50
CA ILE A 70 4.75 0.69 1.62
C ILE A 70 6.11 1.28 1.95
N ALA A 71 6.62 0.99 3.13
CA ALA A 71 7.96 1.37 3.55
C ALA A 71 9.00 0.36 3.05
N ILE A 72 10.23 0.83 2.80
CA ILE A 72 11.26 0.06 2.11
C ILE A 72 12.62 0.32 2.76
N GLY A 73 13.39 -0.76 2.99
CA GLY A 73 14.73 -0.71 3.58
C GLY A 73 14.70 -0.15 5.00
N ALA A 74 15.48 0.91 5.28
CA ALA A 74 15.52 1.54 6.59
C ALA A 74 14.15 2.04 7.08
N GLN A 75 13.28 2.50 6.17
CA GLN A 75 11.91 2.89 6.52
C GLN A 75 11.04 1.70 6.93
N ALA A 76 11.42 0.48 6.52
CA ALA A 76 10.80 -0.78 6.92
C ALA A 76 11.51 -1.44 8.12
N GLY A 77 12.47 -0.76 8.75
CA GLY A 77 13.19 -1.25 9.94
C GLY A 77 14.44 -2.06 9.63
N ALA A 78 14.88 -2.17 8.37
CA ALA A 78 16.10 -2.87 8.02
C ALA A 78 17.37 -2.02 8.23
N HIS A 79 18.48 -2.66 8.59
CA HIS A 79 19.78 -2.01 8.70
C HIS A 79 20.46 -1.86 7.32
N THR A 80 19.98 -0.92 6.51
CA THR A 80 20.49 -0.64 5.16
C THR A 80 20.52 0.85 4.87
N LEU A 81 21.36 1.29 3.92
CA LEU A 81 21.40 2.67 3.45
C LEU A 81 20.19 3.04 2.57
N VAL A 82 19.51 2.04 2.00
CA VAL A 82 18.30 2.28 1.20
C VAL A 82 17.16 2.68 2.13
N SER A 83 16.64 3.89 1.96
CA SER A 83 15.54 4.43 2.78
C SER A 83 14.48 5.05 1.89
N ARG A 84 13.42 4.30 1.57
CA ARG A 84 12.40 4.69 0.58
C ARG A 84 10.98 4.40 1.06
N ARG A 85 10.00 5.06 0.45
CA ARG A 85 8.56 4.83 0.66
C ARG A 85 7.81 4.94 -0.66
N ALA A 86 6.90 4.02 -0.92
CA ALA A 86 5.90 4.11 -1.98
C ALA A 86 4.55 4.56 -1.39
N LYS A 87 3.92 5.56 -2.00
CA LYS A 87 2.56 6.03 -1.75
C LYS A 87 1.64 5.38 -2.77
N ILE A 88 0.64 4.67 -2.29
CA ILE A 88 -0.39 4.04 -3.11
C ILE A 88 -1.67 4.80 -2.82
N ASP A 89 -2.15 5.56 -3.80
CA ASP A 89 -3.38 6.35 -3.65
C ASP A 89 -4.60 5.42 -3.58
N VAL A 90 -5.44 5.65 -2.57
CA VAL A 90 -6.64 4.83 -2.26
C VAL A 90 -7.92 5.65 -2.30
N HIS A 91 -7.84 6.96 -2.58
CA HIS A 91 -9.02 7.85 -2.62
C HIS A 91 -9.80 7.78 -3.95
N GLN A 92 -9.30 7.04 -4.94
CA GLN A 92 -9.90 6.96 -6.29
C GLN A 92 -10.61 5.62 -6.56
N LEU A 93 -11.10 4.94 -5.51
CA LEU A 93 -11.73 3.62 -5.64
C LEU A 93 -13.16 3.66 -6.20
N GLY A 94 -13.86 4.79 -6.07
CA GLY A 94 -15.18 5.00 -6.67
C GLY A 94 -16.18 3.88 -6.35
N ALA A 95 -16.80 3.32 -7.40
CA ALA A 95 -17.82 2.26 -7.28
C ALA A 95 -17.32 0.96 -6.64
N LEU A 96 -16.00 0.73 -6.54
CA LEU A 96 -15.46 -0.44 -5.84
C LEU A 96 -15.75 -0.42 -4.34
N LEU A 97 -16.02 0.76 -3.75
CA LEU A 97 -16.33 0.89 -2.34
C LEU A 97 -17.61 0.13 -1.94
N ASP A 98 -18.60 0.03 -2.82
CA ASP A 98 -19.81 -0.74 -2.56
C ASP A 98 -19.52 -2.25 -2.49
N GLN A 99 -18.60 -2.73 -3.34
CA GLN A 99 -18.15 -4.12 -3.30
C GLN A 99 -17.37 -4.41 -2.02
N ALA A 100 -16.57 -3.45 -1.55
CA ALA A 100 -15.88 -3.57 -0.26
C ALA A 100 -16.86 -3.64 0.91
N ARG A 101 -17.95 -2.87 0.88
CA ARG A 101 -19.04 -2.98 1.88
C ARG A 101 -19.75 -4.32 1.85
N ALA A 102 -19.84 -4.94 0.68
CA ALA A 102 -20.33 -6.31 0.52
C ALA A 102 -19.31 -7.39 0.96
N GLY A 103 -18.18 -6.99 1.54
CA GLY A 103 -17.16 -7.88 2.09
C GLY A 103 -16.08 -8.32 1.10
N LYS A 104 -16.04 -7.74 -0.11
CA LYS A 104 -14.96 -8.02 -1.06
C LYS A 104 -13.66 -7.32 -0.66
N THR A 105 -12.53 -7.94 -0.99
CA THR A 105 -11.22 -7.28 -0.83
C THR A 105 -10.95 -6.44 -2.07
N LEU A 106 -10.49 -5.21 -1.90
CA LEU A 106 -10.07 -4.38 -3.04
C LEU A 106 -8.57 -4.56 -3.26
N ALA A 107 -8.17 -5.08 -4.40
CA ALA A 107 -6.80 -5.42 -4.72
C ALA A 107 -6.24 -4.51 -5.81
N VAL A 108 -4.94 -4.23 -5.71
CA VAL A 108 -4.17 -3.54 -6.74
C VAL A 108 -2.77 -4.12 -6.84
N THR A 109 -2.21 -4.08 -8.04
CA THR A 109 -0.82 -4.43 -8.30
C THR A 109 -0.05 -3.17 -8.65
N VAL A 110 1.14 -2.99 -8.05
CA VAL A 110 2.06 -1.88 -8.28
C VAL A 110 3.42 -2.40 -8.72
N PRO A 111 4.20 -1.63 -9.50
CA PRO A 111 5.57 -2.00 -9.83
C PRO A 111 6.42 -2.04 -8.55
N GLY A 112 7.36 -2.99 -8.48
CA GLY A 112 8.30 -3.08 -7.36
C GLY A 112 9.64 -2.39 -7.60
N ARG A 113 9.96 -2.09 -8.87
CA ARG A 113 11.20 -1.40 -9.27
C ARG A 113 10.91 -0.11 -10.04
N ASP A 114 11.80 0.87 -9.90
CA ASP A 114 11.89 2.04 -10.78
C ASP A 114 12.77 1.74 -12.01
N LYS A 115 12.92 2.74 -12.89
CA LYS A 115 13.74 2.64 -14.11
C LYS A 115 15.22 2.32 -13.85
N ASP A 116 15.71 2.60 -12.65
CA ASP A 116 17.11 2.41 -12.25
C ASP A 116 17.29 1.07 -11.51
N GLY A 117 16.24 0.23 -11.45
CA GLY A 117 16.24 -1.08 -10.81
C GLY A 117 16.12 -1.03 -9.29
N LEU A 118 16.03 0.16 -8.70
CA LEU A 118 15.85 0.35 -7.27
C LEU A 118 14.36 0.23 -6.90
N PRO A 119 14.01 0.02 -5.63
CA PRO A 119 12.61 -0.12 -5.26
C PRO A 119 11.76 1.09 -5.67
N ALA A 120 10.63 0.85 -6.33
CA ALA A 120 9.69 1.89 -6.72
C ALA A 120 9.26 2.72 -5.49
N CYS A 121 9.25 4.05 -5.63
CA CYS A 121 9.04 4.95 -4.51
C CYS A 121 8.26 6.21 -4.93
N ALA A 122 8.04 7.14 -4.00
CA ALA A 122 7.17 8.31 -4.17
C ALA A 122 5.74 7.88 -4.49
N THR A 123 5.01 8.57 -5.37
CA THR A 123 3.66 8.12 -5.77
C THR A 123 3.78 7.07 -6.86
N VAL A 124 3.36 5.84 -6.56
CA VAL A 124 3.49 4.72 -7.48
C VAL A 124 2.17 4.51 -8.21
N LYS A 125 2.24 4.46 -9.55
CA LYS A 125 1.08 4.16 -10.39
C LYS A 125 0.86 2.64 -10.43
N PRO A 126 -0.38 2.17 -10.23
CA PRO A 126 -0.70 0.77 -10.44
C PRO A 126 -0.34 0.27 -11.84
N VAL A 127 0.07 -0.99 -11.94
CA VAL A 127 0.26 -1.66 -13.26
C VAL A 127 -1.08 -2.03 -13.89
N GLU A 128 -2.09 -2.25 -13.05
CA GLU A 128 -3.47 -2.56 -13.42
C GLU A 128 -4.42 -1.71 -12.57
N PRO A 129 -5.64 -1.40 -13.06
CA PRO A 129 -6.66 -0.77 -12.23
C PRO A 129 -6.99 -1.58 -10.97
N TRP A 130 -7.47 -0.90 -9.95
CA TRP A 130 -8.03 -1.57 -8.77
C TRP A 130 -9.19 -2.51 -9.18
N ARG A 131 -9.29 -3.63 -8.49
CA ARG A 131 -10.39 -4.61 -8.68
C ARG A 131 -10.85 -5.17 -7.35
N ALA A 132 -12.09 -5.63 -7.28
CA ALA A 132 -12.51 -6.46 -6.16
C ALA A 132 -12.15 -7.93 -6.42
N VAL A 133 -11.81 -8.65 -5.35
CA VAL A 133 -11.57 -10.09 -5.34
C VAL A 133 -12.45 -10.75 -4.27
#